data_AF-A0A3R6VFG4-F1
#
_entry.id   AF-A0A3R6VFG4-F1
#
_cell.length_a   1.000
_cell.length_b   1.000
_cell.length_c   1.000
_cell.angle_alpha   90.00
_cell.angle_beta   90.00
_cell.angle_gamma   90.00
#
_symmetry.space_group_name_H-M   'P 1'
#
loop_
_entity.id
_entity.type
_entity.pdbx_description
1 polymer ?
#
loop_
_entity_poly.entity_id
_entity_poly.type
_entity_poly.pdbx_seq_one_letter_code
_entity_poly.pdbx_strand_id
1 'polypeptide(L)'
;MNKNRKMKLEEKGIQTGKYFSLEIPEGLKPGSKINILVTEDNAVISNIDDMEKNILEDGYVRNTKLYRRFVMAQMFKMLKIGYTEALNQLTYDYTFKTLIEEIHVLSKLQKRDAEAFYERVQFFNSDVAICVCQHYMKQLKIFLDSLPDKKCKGILYKKVKSVGNVFNEDIERKILRPKFDMITKVKMNSSNYEALYYNLKHFWDTRIPLPQQTSKSPAWVDAYKGAGAFYTCKNLIMYHNCYVLDQDHFLNRDASLRELYQKVVSYKGEYYRLLAYMKKLISDNNFSFDERMVELAENK
;
A
#
# COMPACT_ATOMS: atom_id res chain seq x y z
N MET A 1 -32.55 1.36 16.57
CA MET A 1 -31.23 0.86 17.03
C MET A 1 -31.41 -0.51 17.69
N ASN A 2 -30.60 -1.51 17.34
CA ASN A 2 -30.70 -2.85 17.93
C ASN A 2 -30.43 -2.76 19.45
N LYS A 3 -31.33 -3.28 20.31
CA LYS A 3 -31.25 -3.13 21.79
C LYS A 3 -29.89 -3.55 22.36
N ASN A 4 -29.29 -4.60 21.78
CA ASN A 4 -27.95 -5.09 22.15
C ASN A 4 -26.81 -4.12 21.86
N ARG A 5 -26.98 -3.19 20.92
CA ARG A 5 -25.98 -2.17 20.57
C ARG A 5 -26.09 -0.96 21.48
N LYS A 6 -27.30 -0.61 21.94
CA LYS A 6 -27.54 0.46 22.92
C LYS A 6 -26.87 0.13 24.26
N MET A 7 -27.15 -1.05 24.81
CA MET A 7 -26.57 -1.49 26.08
C MET A 7 -25.03 -1.52 26.05
N LYS A 8 -24.43 -2.03 24.96
CA LYS A 8 -22.96 -2.05 24.82
C LYS A 8 -22.30 -0.67 24.75
N LEU A 9 -23.04 0.36 24.32
CA LEU A 9 -22.56 1.74 24.29
C LEU A 9 -22.70 2.39 25.67
N GLU A 10 -23.81 2.12 26.36
CA GLU A 10 -24.05 2.58 27.73
C GLU A 10 -23.07 1.95 28.73
N GLU A 11 -22.74 0.66 28.58
CA GLU A 11 -21.68 -0.03 29.35
C GLU A 11 -20.29 0.59 29.18
N LYS A 12 -20.06 1.33 28.08
CA LYS A 12 -18.82 2.04 27.79
C LYS A 12 -18.89 3.53 28.14
N GLY A 13 -19.92 3.95 28.88
CA GLY A 13 -20.10 5.34 29.32
C GLY A 13 -20.57 6.30 28.22
N ILE A 14 -21.01 5.80 27.06
CA ILE A 14 -21.50 6.64 25.96
C ILE A 14 -23.00 6.88 26.16
N GLN A 15 -23.40 8.11 26.51
CA GLN A 15 -24.80 8.49 26.66
C GLN A 15 -25.52 8.55 25.31
N THR A 16 -26.26 7.49 24.98
CA THR A 16 -27.02 7.42 23.72
C THR A 16 -28.36 8.18 23.75
N GLY A 17 -28.81 8.61 24.93
CA GLY A 17 -30.08 9.30 25.13
C GLY A 17 -30.19 10.65 24.43
N LYS A 18 -29.06 11.35 24.23
CA LYS A 18 -29.02 12.67 23.56
C LYS A 18 -29.22 12.62 22.04
N TYR A 19 -28.96 11.47 21.42
CA TYR A 19 -28.86 11.41 19.96
C TYR A 19 -30.14 10.93 19.27
N PHE A 20 -31.01 10.19 19.97
CA PHE A 20 -32.24 9.62 19.38
C PHE A 20 -33.35 9.37 20.41
N SER A 21 -33.73 10.37 21.22
CA SER A 21 -34.94 10.31 22.04
C SER A 21 -36.13 10.88 21.27
N LEU A 22 -37.14 10.04 21.02
CA LEU A 22 -38.42 10.45 20.47
C LEU A 22 -39.47 10.09 21.52
N GLU A 23 -39.97 11.10 22.23
CA GLU A 23 -41.03 10.91 23.22
C GLU A 23 -42.36 10.79 22.48
N ILE A 24 -43.00 9.63 22.62
CA ILE A 24 -44.26 9.33 21.97
C ILE A 24 -45.37 9.52 23.02
N PRO A 25 -46.41 10.34 22.76
CA PRO A 25 -47.52 10.51 23.68
C PRO A 25 -48.22 9.18 23.99
N GLU A 26 -48.54 8.94 25.26
CA GLU A 26 -49.36 7.80 25.66
C GLU A 26 -50.78 7.95 25.05
N GLY A 27 -51.24 6.92 24.33
CA GLY A 27 -52.57 6.89 23.70
C GLY A 27 -52.58 6.78 22.16
N LEU A 28 -51.42 6.67 21.51
CA LEU A 28 -51.36 6.44 20.06
C LEU A 28 -51.95 5.07 19.68
N LYS A 29 -52.99 5.10 18.83
CA LYS A 29 -53.65 3.90 18.34
C LYS A 29 -52.73 3.14 17.38
N PRO A 30 -52.74 1.78 17.40
CA PRO A 30 -52.02 0.97 16.42
C PRO A 30 -52.36 1.40 14.99
N GLY A 31 -51.36 1.63 14.15
CA GLY A 31 -51.53 2.08 12.76
C GLY A 31 -51.43 3.59 12.51
N SER A 32 -51.18 4.39 13.56
CA SER A 32 -50.95 5.84 13.41
C SER A 32 -49.67 6.14 12.62
N LYS A 33 -49.73 7.09 11.68
CA LYS A 33 -48.57 7.61 10.95
C LYS A 33 -48.01 8.83 11.68
N ILE A 34 -46.73 8.78 12.03
CA ILE A 34 -46.03 9.90 12.66
C ILE A 34 -45.26 10.63 11.56
N ASN A 35 -45.59 11.90 11.32
CA ASN A 35 -44.80 12.77 10.43
C ASN A 35 -43.79 13.53 11.29
N ILE A 36 -42.50 13.31 11.02
CA ILE A 36 -41.41 14.02 11.69
C ILE A 36 -41.02 15.19 10.81
N LEU A 37 -41.21 16.42 11.30
CA LEU A 37 -40.73 17.64 10.66
C LEU A 37 -39.44 18.05 11.37
N VAL A 38 -38.31 18.06 10.65
CA VAL A 38 -37.04 18.57 11.18
C VAL A 38 -36.96 20.05 10.78
N THR A 39 -37.27 20.94 11.72
CA THR A 39 -37.07 22.39 11.56
C THR A 39 -35.62 22.73 11.94
N GLU A 40 -34.90 23.43 11.06
CA GLU A 40 -33.48 23.82 11.23
C GLU A 40 -33.25 24.92 12.28
N ASP A 41 -34.17 25.10 13.24
CA ASP A 41 -34.11 26.19 14.24
C ASP A 41 -33.66 25.71 15.62
N ASN A 42 -32.66 24.82 15.66
CA ASN A 42 -31.92 24.56 16.89
C ASN A 42 -30.46 24.91 16.64
N ALA A 43 -30.03 26.01 17.29
CA ALA A 43 -28.64 26.42 17.40
C ALA A 43 -27.73 25.19 17.46
N VAL A 44 -26.87 25.05 16.44
CA VAL A 44 -25.81 24.06 16.40
C VAL A 44 -25.08 24.16 17.73
N ILE A 45 -25.24 23.17 18.60
CA ILE A 45 -24.37 23.02 19.77
C ILE A 45 -23.00 22.76 19.16
N SER A 46 -22.23 23.83 18.97
CA SER A 46 -20.85 23.82 18.54
C SER A 46 -19.96 23.37 19.70
N ASN A 47 -20.26 22.20 20.26
CA ASN A 47 -19.24 21.41 20.90
C ASN A 47 -18.53 20.64 19.80
N ILE A 48 -17.79 21.40 18.97
CA ILE A 48 -16.70 20.84 18.20
C ILE A 48 -15.73 20.32 19.26
N ASP A 49 -15.75 19.02 19.51
CA ASP A 49 -14.79 18.34 20.40
C ASP A 49 -13.38 18.75 19.97
N ASP A 50 -12.43 18.89 20.90
CA ASP A 50 -11.03 19.18 20.60
C ASP A 50 -10.48 18.25 19.50
N MET A 51 -10.97 17.01 19.42
CA MET A 51 -10.70 16.10 18.30
C MET A 51 -11.20 16.62 16.94
N GLU A 52 -12.43 17.11 16.87
CA GLU A 52 -13.04 17.65 15.65
C GLU A 52 -12.40 18.99 15.27
N LYS A 53 -12.00 19.80 16.25
CA LYS A 53 -11.23 21.04 16.03
C LYS A 53 -9.83 20.73 15.49
N ASN A 54 -9.12 19.77 16.08
CA ASN A 54 -7.84 19.29 15.57
C ASN A 54 -7.96 18.64 14.18
N ILE A 55 -9.07 17.96 13.85
CA ILE A 55 -9.32 17.45 12.50
C ILE A 55 -9.57 18.59 11.51
N LEU A 56 -10.27 19.64 11.91
CA LEU A 56 -10.55 20.80 11.07
C LEU A 56 -9.31 21.69 10.86
N GLU A 57 -8.47 21.83 11.88
CA GLU A 57 -7.25 22.65 11.87
C GLU A 57 -6.05 21.90 11.25
N ASP A 58 -5.77 20.67 11.69
CA ASP A 58 -4.61 19.87 11.22
C ASP A 58 -4.96 18.85 10.11
N GLY A 59 -6.24 18.67 9.77
CA GLY A 59 -6.67 17.63 8.82
C GLY A 59 -6.47 16.20 9.34
N TYR A 60 -6.19 16.01 10.63
CA TYR A 60 -5.63 14.78 11.18
C TYR A 60 -6.68 13.91 11.89
N VAL A 61 -6.98 12.73 11.35
CA VAL A 61 -7.73 11.67 12.06
C VAL A 61 -6.74 10.61 12.58
N ARG A 62 -6.71 10.33 13.90
CA ARG A 62 -5.96 9.19 14.48
C ARG A 62 -6.53 7.88 13.96
N ASN A 63 -6.02 7.41 12.83
CA ASN A 63 -6.28 6.09 12.33
C ASN A 63 -4.95 5.50 11.88
N THR A 64 -4.52 4.44 12.57
CA THR A 64 -3.27 3.71 12.29
C THR A 64 -3.25 3.03 10.91
N LYS A 65 -4.37 3.06 10.20
CA LYS A 65 -4.55 2.60 8.82
C LYS A 65 -4.72 3.76 7.82
N LEU A 66 -4.85 5.00 8.27
CA LEU A 66 -4.89 6.20 7.41
C LEU A 66 -3.46 6.65 7.13
N TYR A 67 -3.07 6.38 5.89
CA TYR A 67 -1.90 6.85 5.17
C TYR A 67 -0.54 6.25 5.55
N ARG A 68 0.22 6.09 4.49
CA ARG A 68 1.49 5.38 4.35
C ARG A 68 2.64 6.14 5.04
N ARG A 69 2.44 6.60 6.26
CA ARG A 69 3.48 7.28 7.07
C ARG A 69 4.67 6.37 7.34
N PHE A 70 4.41 5.06 7.46
CA PHE A 70 5.48 4.07 7.51
C PHE A 70 6.34 4.08 6.24
N VAL A 71 5.76 4.40 5.07
CA VAL A 71 6.51 4.50 3.80
C VAL A 71 7.45 5.68 3.86
N MET A 72 7.00 6.85 4.32
CA MET A 72 7.87 8.01 4.51
C MET A 72 9.03 7.69 5.47
N ALA A 73 8.74 7.12 6.64
CA ALA A 73 9.78 6.74 7.60
C ALA A 73 10.78 5.73 6.99
N GLN A 74 10.28 4.74 6.25
CA GLN A 74 11.11 3.77 5.53
C GLN A 74 11.98 4.45 4.47
N MET A 75 11.45 5.42 3.72
CA MET A 75 12.20 6.19 2.73
C MET A 75 13.33 6.98 3.38
N PHE A 76 13.07 7.69 4.48
CA PHE A 76 14.12 8.40 5.22
C PHE A 76 15.19 7.45 5.76
N LYS A 77 14.80 6.29 6.32
CA LYS A 77 15.75 5.25 6.73
C LYS A 77 16.63 4.80 5.55
N MET A 78 16.05 4.56 4.38
CA MET A 78 16.80 4.18 3.18
C MET A 78 17.71 5.31 2.70
N LEU A 79 17.30 6.57 2.81
CA LEU A 79 18.14 7.71 2.43
C LEU A 79 19.38 7.85 3.32
N LYS A 80 19.26 7.61 4.63
CA LYS A 80 20.40 7.68 5.57
C LYS A 80 21.50 6.67 5.26
N ILE A 81 21.11 5.44 4.88
CA ILE A 81 22.06 4.38 4.51
C ILE A 81 22.56 4.57 3.07
N GLY A 82 21.79 5.27 2.23
CA GLY A 82 21.94 5.27 0.79
C GLY A 82 20.90 4.37 0.15
N TYR A 83 20.01 4.96 -0.66
CA TYR A 83 18.81 4.29 -1.15
C TYR A 83 19.12 2.97 -1.89
N THR A 84 20.13 2.97 -2.75
CA THR A 84 20.55 1.79 -3.52
C THR A 84 21.10 0.69 -2.63
N GLU A 85 21.89 1.05 -1.62
CA GLU A 85 22.45 0.09 -0.66
C GLU A 85 21.32 -0.55 0.16
N ALA A 86 20.42 0.27 0.71
CA ALA A 86 19.27 -0.21 1.47
C ALA A 86 18.37 -1.14 0.61
N LEU A 87 18.19 -0.83 -0.68
CA LEU A 87 17.43 -1.66 -1.61
C LEU A 87 18.13 -3.02 -1.86
N ASN A 88 19.45 -3.05 -1.90
CA ASN A 88 20.25 -4.27 -2.10
C ASN A 88 20.19 -5.19 -0.89
N GLN A 89 20.06 -4.66 0.33
CA GLN A 89 19.92 -5.44 1.56
C GLN A 89 18.57 -6.19 1.65
N LEU A 90 17.53 -5.75 0.93
CA LEU A 90 16.23 -6.42 0.91
C LEU A 90 16.32 -7.79 0.21
N THR A 91 15.63 -8.80 0.75
CA THR A 91 15.60 -10.13 0.13
C THR A 91 14.73 -10.15 -1.12
N TYR A 92 14.97 -11.11 -2.02
CA TYR A 92 14.06 -11.34 -3.14
C TYR A 92 12.63 -11.64 -2.65
N ASP A 93 12.51 -12.32 -1.51
CA ASP A 93 11.24 -12.63 -0.88
C ASP A 93 10.43 -11.37 -0.47
N TYR A 94 11.12 -10.31 -0.04
CA TYR A 94 10.49 -9.03 0.29
C TYR A 94 9.73 -8.43 -0.91
N THR A 95 10.29 -8.56 -2.12
CA THR A 95 9.70 -8.13 -3.39
C THR A 95 8.25 -8.60 -3.53
N PHE A 96 8.03 -9.89 -3.32
CA PHE A 96 6.70 -10.50 -3.45
C PHE A 96 5.79 -10.19 -2.28
N LYS A 97 6.30 -10.11 -1.04
CA LYS A 97 5.48 -9.69 0.11
C LYS A 97 4.86 -8.32 -0.12
N THR A 98 5.69 -7.35 -0.50
CA THR A 98 5.22 -6.00 -0.84
C THR A 98 4.23 -6.03 -2.01
N LEU A 99 4.55 -6.75 -3.09
CA LEU A 99 3.65 -6.84 -4.25
C LEU A 99 2.28 -7.45 -3.87
N ILE A 100 2.26 -8.56 -3.13
CA ILE A 100 1.03 -9.25 -2.73
C ILE A 100 0.18 -8.37 -1.83
N GLU A 101 0.79 -7.66 -0.89
CA GLU A 101 0.09 -6.72 -0.01
C GLU A 101 -0.54 -5.58 -0.81
N GLU A 102 0.19 -5.00 -1.77
CA GLU A 102 -0.31 -3.93 -2.64
C GLU A 102 -1.49 -4.40 -3.50
N ILE A 103 -1.35 -5.55 -4.18
CA ILE A 103 -2.42 -6.15 -5.00
C ILE A 103 -3.63 -6.54 -4.13
N HIS A 104 -3.41 -7.03 -2.90
CA HIS A 104 -4.48 -7.32 -1.96
C HIS A 104 -5.28 -6.07 -1.63
N VAL A 105 -4.62 -4.95 -1.33
CA VAL A 105 -5.36 -3.71 -1.05
C VAL A 105 -6.09 -3.22 -2.29
N LEU A 106 -5.47 -3.25 -3.48
CA LEU A 106 -6.14 -2.90 -4.73
C LEU A 106 -7.40 -3.74 -4.98
N SER A 107 -7.38 -5.04 -4.63
CA SER A 107 -8.57 -5.90 -4.74
C SER A 107 -9.75 -5.42 -3.88
N LYS A 108 -9.47 -4.79 -2.74
CA LYS A 108 -10.51 -4.24 -1.86
C LYS A 108 -10.97 -2.86 -2.32
N LEU A 109 -10.04 -2.04 -2.83
CA LEU A 109 -10.34 -0.68 -3.30
C LEU A 109 -11.12 -0.69 -4.61
N GLN A 110 -10.84 -1.62 -5.54
CA GLN A 110 -11.46 -1.67 -6.87
C GLN A 110 -13.00 -1.62 -6.83
N LYS A 111 -13.62 -2.19 -5.78
CA LYS A 111 -15.08 -2.22 -5.59
C LYS A 111 -15.63 -1.14 -4.66
N ARG A 112 -14.77 -0.51 -3.84
CA ARG A 112 -15.18 0.33 -2.69
C ARG A 112 -14.81 1.79 -2.83
N ASP A 113 -13.70 2.08 -3.51
CA ASP A 113 -13.12 3.41 -3.60
C ASP A 113 -12.29 3.52 -4.88
N ALA A 114 -12.92 4.07 -5.92
CA ALA A 114 -12.30 4.21 -7.23
C ALA A 114 -11.12 5.20 -7.20
N GLU A 115 -11.23 6.28 -6.43
CA GLU A 115 -10.19 7.32 -6.36
C GLU A 115 -8.92 6.79 -5.71
N ALA A 116 -9.04 6.16 -4.53
CA ALA A 116 -7.90 5.54 -3.85
C ALA A 116 -7.32 4.37 -4.67
N PHE A 117 -8.14 3.65 -5.43
CA PHE A 117 -7.67 2.64 -6.37
C PHE A 117 -6.82 3.27 -7.48
N TYR A 118 -7.30 4.32 -8.14
CA TYR A 118 -6.58 5.00 -9.23
C TYR A 118 -5.26 5.60 -8.79
N GLU A 119 -5.18 6.15 -7.59
CA GLU A 119 -3.92 6.64 -7.03
C GLU A 119 -2.92 5.49 -6.80
N ARG A 120 -3.38 4.39 -6.23
CA ARG A 120 -2.51 3.29 -5.81
C ARG A 120 -2.03 2.42 -6.99
N VAL A 121 -2.88 2.24 -8.00
CA VAL A 121 -2.58 1.39 -9.16
C VAL A 121 -1.50 1.97 -10.08
N GLN A 122 -1.10 3.24 -9.90
CA GLN A 122 -0.04 3.87 -10.71
C GLN A 122 1.31 3.17 -10.58
N PHE A 123 1.59 2.58 -9.41
CA PHE A 123 2.90 1.99 -9.10
C PHE A 123 2.86 0.47 -9.15
N PHE A 124 2.02 -0.16 -8.32
CA PHE A 124 1.90 -1.61 -8.25
C PHE A 124 0.64 -2.08 -8.96
N ASN A 125 0.75 -2.33 -10.27
CA ASN A 125 -0.34 -2.83 -11.10
C ASN A 125 -0.12 -4.28 -11.55
N SER A 126 -1.09 -4.80 -12.31
CA SER A 126 -1.04 -6.13 -12.90
C SER A 126 0.18 -6.35 -13.79
N ASP A 127 0.62 -5.35 -14.57
CA ASP A 127 1.82 -5.48 -15.40
C ASP A 127 3.07 -5.68 -14.56
N VAL A 128 3.24 -4.90 -13.49
CA VAL A 128 4.34 -5.09 -12.54
C VAL A 128 4.28 -6.48 -11.91
N ALA A 129 3.09 -6.97 -11.55
CA ALA A 129 2.94 -8.31 -11.00
C ALA A 129 3.37 -9.41 -11.99
N ILE A 130 2.97 -9.28 -13.26
CA ILE A 130 3.37 -10.20 -14.33
C ILE A 130 4.89 -10.14 -14.54
N CYS A 131 5.48 -8.94 -14.63
CA CYS A 131 6.91 -8.76 -14.79
C CYS A 131 7.71 -9.37 -13.64
N VAL A 132 7.23 -9.25 -12.39
CA VAL A 132 7.86 -9.87 -11.22
C VAL A 132 7.83 -11.39 -11.29
N CYS A 133 6.69 -11.99 -11.67
CA CYS A 133 6.60 -13.43 -11.83
C CYS A 133 7.48 -13.97 -12.97
N GLN A 134 7.52 -13.28 -14.10
CA GLN A 134 8.39 -13.62 -15.23
C GLN A 134 9.87 -13.47 -14.87
N HIS A 135 10.22 -12.41 -14.15
CA HIS A 135 11.58 -12.20 -13.65
C HIS A 135 11.97 -13.33 -12.69
N TYR A 136 11.09 -13.71 -11.75
CA TYR A 136 11.33 -14.86 -10.88
C TYR A 136 11.59 -16.13 -11.68
N MET A 137 10.84 -16.39 -12.77
CA MET A 137 11.09 -17.57 -13.60
C MET A 137 12.47 -17.56 -14.25
N LYS A 138 12.94 -16.40 -14.71
CA LYS A 138 14.31 -16.25 -15.25
C LYS A 138 15.35 -16.57 -14.17
N GLN A 139 15.20 -15.98 -12.97
CA GLN A 139 16.11 -16.22 -11.85
C GLN A 139 16.05 -17.68 -11.35
N LEU A 140 14.87 -18.30 -11.37
CA LEU A 140 14.70 -19.70 -11.00
C LEU A 140 15.44 -20.63 -11.96
N LYS A 141 15.38 -20.38 -13.27
CA LYS A 141 16.14 -21.17 -14.25
C LYS A 141 17.64 -21.08 -13.99
N ILE A 142 18.17 -19.85 -13.85
CA ILE A 142 19.58 -19.62 -13.52
C ILE A 142 19.97 -20.35 -12.22
N PHE A 143 19.13 -20.25 -11.18
CA PHE A 143 19.37 -20.93 -9.92
C PHE A 143 19.39 -22.45 -10.07
N LEU A 144 18.41 -23.03 -10.76
CA LEU A 144 18.35 -24.48 -11.02
C LEU A 144 19.57 -24.95 -11.82
N ASP A 145 19.99 -24.19 -12.82
CA ASP A 145 21.17 -24.52 -13.64
C ASP A 145 22.45 -24.49 -12.80
N SER A 146 22.55 -23.56 -11.84
CA SER A 146 23.70 -23.46 -10.92
C SER A 146 23.79 -24.58 -9.87
N LEU A 147 22.72 -25.36 -9.66
CA LEU A 147 22.75 -26.47 -8.69
C LEU A 147 23.64 -27.62 -9.17
N PRO A 148 24.42 -28.25 -8.28
CA PRO A 148 25.31 -29.34 -8.64
C PRO A 148 24.52 -30.58 -9.07
N ASP A 149 24.97 -31.20 -10.14
CA ASP A 149 24.43 -32.48 -10.60
C ASP A 149 24.84 -33.61 -9.66
N LYS A 150 23.89 -34.49 -9.39
CA LYS A 150 24.07 -35.73 -8.64
C LYS A 150 23.66 -36.91 -9.50
N LYS A 151 24.18 -38.09 -9.17
CA LYS A 151 23.93 -39.31 -9.96
C LYS A 151 23.16 -40.34 -9.15
N CYS A 152 22.13 -40.92 -9.76
CA CYS A 152 21.42 -42.09 -9.24
C CYS A 152 21.29 -43.10 -10.37
N LYS A 153 21.87 -44.30 -10.21
CA LYS A 153 21.83 -45.40 -11.21
C LYS A 153 22.17 -44.96 -12.65
N GLY A 154 23.14 -44.08 -12.83
CA GLY A 154 23.51 -43.58 -14.17
C GLY A 154 22.87 -42.24 -14.55
N ILE A 155 21.72 -41.89 -13.97
CA ILE A 155 20.90 -40.75 -14.37
C ILE A 155 21.21 -39.52 -13.49
N LEU A 156 21.31 -38.36 -14.13
CA LEU A 156 21.58 -37.08 -13.47
C LEU A 156 20.32 -36.47 -12.84
N TYR A 157 20.47 -35.95 -11.63
CA TYR A 157 19.41 -35.26 -10.89
C TYR A 157 19.97 -34.10 -10.07
N LYS A 158 19.10 -33.13 -9.76
CA LYS A 158 19.40 -32.01 -8.88
C LYS A 158 18.58 -32.11 -7.59
N LYS A 159 19.17 -31.70 -6.46
CA LYS A 159 18.46 -31.57 -5.18
C LYS A 159 17.91 -30.15 -5.06
N VAL A 160 16.61 -30.00 -5.24
CA VAL A 160 15.93 -28.70 -5.24
C VAL A 160 15.25 -28.49 -3.89
N LYS A 161 15.50 -27.34 -3.25
CA LYS A 161 14.86 -26.98 -1.98
C LYS A 161 13.33 -26.94 -2.16
N SER A 162 12.59 -27.43 -1.17
CA SER A 162 11.12 -27.54 -1.16
C SER A 162 10.51 -28.59 -2.11
N VAL A 163 11.26 -29.15 -3.06
CA VAL A 163 10.77 -30.17 -4.01
C VAL A 163 11.41 -31.54 -3.77
N GLY A 164 12.69 -31.57 -3.37
CA GLY A 164 13.46 -32.80 -3.18
C GLY A 164 14.36 -33.12 -4.36
N ASN A 165 14.57 -34.41 -4.63
CA ASN A 165 15.42 -34.88 -5.73
C ASN A 165 14.62 -34.91 -7.03
N VAL A 166 15.09 -34.22 -8.06
CA VAL A 166 14.42 -34.11 -9.37
C VAL A 166 15.42 -34.43 -10.47
N PHE A 167 15.09 -35.41 -11.32
CA PHE A 167 15.91 -35.74 -12.48
C PHE A 167 15.98 -34.56 -13.45
N ASN A 168 17.12 -34.39 -14.12
CA ASN A 168 17.33 -33.23 -14.99
C ASN A 168 16.29 -33.16 -16.12
N GLU A 169 15.94 -34.30 -16.70
CA GLU A 169 14.88 -34.45 -17.72
C GLU A 169 13.48 -34.05 -17.21
N ASP A 170 13.26 -34.15 -15.90
CA ASP A 170 11.98 -33.87 -15.26
C ASP A 170 11.81 -32.40 -14.81
N ILE A 171 12.89 -31.60 -14.80
CA ILE A 171 12.86 -30.22 -14.27
C ILE A 171 11.84 -29.37 -15.01
N GLU A 172 11.84 -29.43 -16.35
CA GLU A 172 10.91 -28.66 -17.18
C GLU A 172 9.46 -29.01 -16.84
N ARG A 173 9.15 -30.31 -16.82
CA ARG A 173 7.80 -30.83 -16.59
C ARG A 173 7.31 -30.64 -15.16
N LYS A 174 8.15 -30.89 -14.15
CA LYS A 174 7.75 -30.91 -12.73
C LYS A 174 7.87 -29.56 -12.04
N ILE A 175 8.76 -28.68 -12.49
CA ILE A 175 9.03 -27.39 -11.83
C ILE A 175 8.63 -26.22 -12.70
N LEU A 176 9.15 -26.14 -13.94
CA LEU A 176 9.06 -24.93 -14.74
C LEU A 176 7.68 -24.76 -15.38
N ARG A 177 7.14 -25.80 -16.02
CA ARG A 177 5.84 -25.76 -16.69
C ARG A 177 4.67 -25.43 -15.74
N PRO A 178 4.52 -26.05 -14.55
CA PRO A 178 3.45 -25.67 -13.62
C PRO A 178 3.50 -24.20 -13.21
N LYS A 179 4.71 -23.65 -13.04
CA LYS A 179 4.89 -22.23 -12.70
C LYS A 179 4.57 -21.31 -13.88
N PHE A 180 4.93 -21.71 -15.10
CA PHE A 180 4.53 -20.97 -16.30
C PHE A 180 3.00 -20.91 -16.46
N ASP A 181 2.31 -22.03 -16.21
CA ASP A 181 0.84 -22.08 -16.25
C ASP A 181 0.22 -21.14 -15.21
N MET A 182 0.80 -21.05 -14.01
CA MET A 182 0.37 -20.07 -12.99
C MET A 182 0.57 -18.62 -13.44
N ILE A 183 1.67 -18.30 -14.13
CA ILE A 183 1.89 -16.96 -14.69
C ILE A 183 0.85 -16.63 -15.76
N THR A 184 0.50 -17.61 -16.59
CA THR A 184 -0.59 -17.45 -17.57
C THR A 184 -1.90 -17.12 -16.87
N LYS A 185 -2.23 -17.79 -15.75
CA LYS A 185 -3.42 -17.45 -14.94
C LYS A 185 -3.35 -16.04 -14.35
N VAL A 186 -2.19 -15.60 -13.86
CA VAL A 186 -1.98 -14.22 -13.38
C VAL A 186 -2.26 -13.22 -14.51
N LYS A 187 -1.73 -13.49 -15.72
CA LYS A 187 -1.93 -12.63 -16.90
C LYS A 187 -3.40 -12.54 -17.34
N MET A 188 -4.09 -13.69 -17.38
CA MET A 188 -5.51 -13.76 -17.77
C MET A 188 -6.44 -12.99 -16.83
N ASN A 189 -6.04 -12.80 -15.56
CA ASN A 189 -6.84 -12.13 -14.54
C ASN A 189 -6.35 -10.71 -14.24
N SER A 190 -5.58 -10.09 -15.14
CA SER A 190 -4.95 -8.77 -14.94
C SER A 190 -5.94 -7.63 -14.64
N SER A 191 -7.18 -7.72 -15.12
CA SER A 191 -8.22 -6.69 -14.89
C SER A 191 -9.04 -6.90 -13.60
N ASN A 192 -9.02 -8.09 -13.01
CA ASN A 192 -9.76 -8.42 -11.79
C ASN A 192 -8.77 -8.57 -10.63
N TYR A 193 -8.63 -7.53 -9.81
CA TYR A 193 -7.60 -7.51 -8.76
C TYR A 193 -7.83 -8.53 -7.65
N GLU A 194 -9.08 -8.97 -7.43
CA GLU A 194 -9.38 -10.05 -6.49
C GLU A 194 -8.87 -11.40 -7.00
N ALA A 195 -9.16 -11.74 -8.25
CA ALA A 195 -8.62 -12.95 -8.88
C ALA A 195 -7.09 -12.87 -9.03
N LEU A 196 -6.56 -11.71 -9.40
CA LEU A 196 -5.12 -11.45 -9.49
C LEU A 196 -4.42 -11.70 -8.15
N TYR A 197 -4.98 -11.19 -7.05
CA TYR A 197 -4.45 -11.41 -5.70
C TYR A 197 -4.35 -12.91 -5.37
N TYR A 198 -5.43 -13.67 -5.53
CA TYR A 198 -5.42 -15.10 -5.20
C TYR A 198 -4.45 -15.90 -6.08
N ASN A 199 -4.40 -15.62 -7.38
CA ASN A 199 -3.46 -16.26 -8.30
C ASN A 199 -2.00 -15.94 -7.97
N LEU A 200 -1.70 -14.67 -7.67
CA LEU A 200 -0.36 -14.24 -7.28
C LEU A 200 0.06 -14.86 -5.93
N LYS A 201 -0.86 -14.91 -4.97
CA LYS A 201 -0.62 -15.56 -3.67
C LYS A 201 -0.34 -17.05 -3.85
N HIS A 202 -1.12 -17.74 -4.67
CA HIS A 202 -0.88 -19.16 -4.96
C HIS A 202 0.47 -19.40 -5.65
N PHE A 203 0.85 -18.53 -6.59
CA PHE A 203 2.17 -18.58 -7.22
C PHE A 203 3.30 -18.44 -6.18
N TRP A 204 3.13 -17.54 -5.23
CA TRP A 204 4.09 -17.27 -4.16
C TRP A 204 4.19 -18.40 -3.13
N ASP A 205 3.06 -18.99 -2.74
CA ASP A 205 3.00 -20.07 -1.77
C ASP A 205 3.71 -21.34 -2.28
N THR A 206 3.74 -21.53 -3.60
CA THR A 206 4.43 -22.65 -4.26
C THR A 206 5.86 -22.33 -4.70
N ARG A 207 6.41 -21.17 -4.32
CA ARG A 207 7.75 -20.74 -4.77
C ARG A 207 8.86 -21.66 -4.27
N ILE A 208 9.94 -21.68 -5.03
CA ILE A 208 11.23 -22.20 -4.58
C ILE A 208 12.04 -20.98 -4.10
N PRO A 209 12.50 -20.94 -2.84
CA PRO A 209 13.27 -19.83 -2.33
C PRO A 209 14.56 -19.63 -3.15
N LEU A 210 14.78 -18.41 -3.62
CA LEU A 210 15.99 -18.02 -4.34
C LEU A 210 17.07 -17.52 -3.36
N PRO A 211 18.36 -17.52 -3.76
CA PRO A 211 19.43 -16.95 -2.96
C PRO A 211 19.16 -15.50 -2.53
N GLN A 212 19.71 -15.10 -1.39
CA GLN A 212 19.47 -13.76 -0.84
C GLN A 212 19.93 -12.64 -1.79
N GLN A 213 21.05 -12.85 -2.50
CA GLN A 213 21.65 -11.88 -3.42
C GLN A 213 21.04 -11.89 -4.83
N THR A 214 19.94 -12.62 -5.06
CA THR A 214 19.25 -12.58 -6.35
C THR A 214 18.79 -11.16 -6.67
N SER A 215 19.14 -10.68 -7.87
CA SER A 215 18.75 -9.36 -8.34
C SER A 215 17.22 -9.24 -8.38
N LYS A 216 16.71 -8.03 -8.14
CA LYS A 216 15.27 -7.77 -8.08
C LYS A 216 14.72 -7.46 -9.47
N SER A 217 13.42 -7.70 -9.66
CA SER A 217 12.74 -7.31 -10.89
C SER A 217 12.87 -5.81 -11.13
N PRO A 218 13.37 -5.34 -12.29
CA PRO A 218 13.47 -3.92 -12.60
C PRO A 218 12.14 -3.19 -12.50
N ALA A 219 11.05 -3.82 -12.95
CA ALA A 219 9.70 -3.26 -12.86
C ALA A 219 9.25 -3.06 -11.40
N TRP A 220 9.62 -3.98 -10.51
CA TRP A 220 9.35 -3.81 -9.08
C TRP A 220 10.21 -2.71 -8.46
N VAL A 221 11.50 -2.63 -8.82
CA VAL A 221 12.39 -1.58 -8.32
C VAL A 221 11.87 -0.20 -8.71
N ASP A 222 11.42 -0.05 -9.96
CA ASP A 222 10.82 1.20 -10.44
C ASP A 222 9.52 1.53 -9.70
N ALA A 223 8.60 0.57 -9.58
CA ALA A 223 7.36 0.73 -8.81
C ALA A 223 7.62 1.08 -7.33
N TYR A 224 8.59 0.43 -6.69
CA TYR A 224 8.96 0.66 -5.29
C TYR A 224 9.53 2.06 -5.08
N LYS A 225 10.39 2.54 -6.00
CA LYS A 225 10.88 3.92 -6.03
C LYS A 225 9.73 4.91 -6.17
N GLY A 226 8.83 4.67 -7.13
CA GLY A 226 7.71 5.55 -7.44
C GLY A 226 6.74 5.67 -6.27
N ALA A 227 6.27 4.54 -5.74
CA ALA A 227 5.38 4.52 -4.59
C ALA A 227 6.04 5.20 -3.38
N GLY A 228 7.29 4.82 -3.07
CA GLY A 228 8.04 5.40 -1.95
C GLY A 228 8.14 6.92 -2.04
N ALA A 229 8.55 7.42 -3.20
CA ALA A 229 8.70 8.84 -3.47
C ALA A 229 7.37 9.60 -3.40
N PHE A 230 6.35 9.11 -4.12
CA PHE A 230 5.04 9.74 -4.16
C PHE A 230 4.41 9.90 -2.78
N TYR A 231 4.37 8.81 -1.99
CA TYR A 231 3.76 8.87 -0.66
C TYR A 231 4.58 9.70 0.32
N THR A 232 5.90 9.76 0.15
CA THR A 232 6.74 10.65 0.94
C THR A 232 6.43 12.11 0.61
N CYS A 233 6.45 12.50 -0.66
CA CYS A 233 6.09 13.86 -1.07
C CYS A 233 4.68 14.24 -0.61
N LYS A 234 3.70 13.36 -0.82
CA LYS A 234 2.31 13.60 -0.40
C LYS A 234 2.20 13.82 1.11
N ASN A 235 2.91 13.02 1.92
CA ASN A 235 2.92 13.23 3.37
C ASN A 235 3.61 14.55 3.75
N LEU A 236 4.74 14.87 3.13
CA LEU A 236 5.46 16.13 3.37
C LEU A 236 4.57 17.35 3.10
N ILE A 237 3.84 17.32 1.97
CA ILE A 237 2.94 18.41 1.56
C ILE A 237 1.71 18.52 2.44
N MET A 238 1.12 17.39 2.82
CA MET A 238 -0.13 17.40 3.59
C MET A 238 0.08 17.68 5.08
N TYR A 239 1.21 17.24 5.67
CA TYR A 239 1.35 17.13 7.13
C TYR A 239 2.63 17.72 7.70
N HIS A 240 3.55 18.19 6.86
CA HIS A 240 4.86 18.70 7.30
C HIS A 240 5.20 20.08 6.71
N ASN A 241 4.19 20.83 6.25
CA ASN A 241 4.34 22.19 5.72
C ASN A 241 5.45 22.32 4.67
N CYS A 242 5.69 21.26 3.90
CA CYS A 242 6.63 21.29 2.79
C CYS A 242 5.88 21.59 1.50
N TYR A 243 6.37 22.52 0.70
CA TYR A 243 5.71 22.92 -0.53
C TYR A 243 6.66 22.83 -1.71
N VAL A 244 6.09 22.68 -2.90
CA VAL A 244 6.90 22.65 -4.11
C VAL A 244 7.41 24.05 -4.40
N LEU A 245 8.73 24.18 -4.54
CA LEU A 245 9.37 25.39 -5.03
C LEU A 245 9.32 25.42 -6.56
N ASP A 246 8.54 26.34 -7.10
CA ASP A 246 8.50 26.64 -8.52
C ASP A 246 9.14 28.01 -8.76
N GLN A 247 10.21 28.02 -9.56
CA GLN A 247 11.11 29.15 -9.73
C GLN A 247 11.63 29.64 -8.38
N ASP A 248 11.10 30.75 -7.85
CA ASP A 248 11.49 31.37 -6.58
C ASP A 248 10.34 31.47 -5.57
N HIS A 249 9.19 30.83 -5.84
CA HIS A 249 8.04 30.86 -4.93
C HIS A 249 7.56 29.46 -4.53
N PHE A 250 7.19 29.31 -3.26
CA PHE A 250 6.52 28.11 -2.80
C PHE A 250 5.05 28.11 -3.24
N LEU A 251 4.66 27.04 -3.93
CA LEU A 251 3.27 26.80 -4.26
C LEU A 251 2.45 26.56 -2.98
N ASN A 252 1.16 26.90 -3.00
CA ASN A 252 0.28 26.48 -1.91
C ASN A 252 0.11 24.94 -1.89
N ARG A 253 -0.51 24.41 -0.83
CA ARG A 253 -0.73 22.96 -0.65
C ARG A 253 -1.39 22.29 -1.85
N ASP A 254 -2.49 22.87 -2.35
CA ASP A 254 -3.29 22.24 -3.41
C ASP A 254 -2.56 22.28 -4.75
N ALA A 255 -1.84 23.36 -5.04
CA ALA A 255 -0.98 23.48 -6.22
C ALA A 255 0.21 22.50 -6.15
N SER A 256 0.85 22.38 -4.99
CA SER A 256 1.93 21.40 -4.74
C SER A 256 1.45 19.96 -4.96
N LEU A 257 0.26 19.61 -4.47
CA LEU A 257 -0.33 18.29 -4.72
C LEU A 257 -0.63 18.08 -6.21
N ARG A 258 -1.23 19.07 -6.89
CA ARG A 258 -1.51 19.00 -8.33
C ARG A 258 -0.24 18.75 -9.13
N GLU A 259 0.83 19.45 -8.82
CA GLU A 259 2.12 19.24 -9.48
C GLU A 259 2.65 17.82 -9.22
N LEU A 260 2.61 17.35 -7.97
CA LEU A 260 3.03 15.98 -7.64
C LEU A 260 2.28 14.92 -8.48
N TYR A 261 0.96 15.04 -8.63
CA TYR A 261 0.18 14.13 -9.48
C TYR A 261 0.58 14.24 -10.96
N GLN A 262 0.85 15.44 -11.48
CA GLN A 262 1.37 15.61 -12.83
C GLN A 262 2.74 14.94 -13.01
N LYS A 263 3.63 15.04 -12.01
CA LYS A 263 4.94 14.36 -12.04
C LYS A 263 4.79 12.85 -12.10
N VAL A 264 3.87 12.25 -11.33
CA VAL A 264 3.58 10.80 -11.40
C VAL A 264 3.23 10.36 -12.82
N VAL A 265 2.36 11.11 -13.50
CA VAL A 265 1.98 10.80 -14.89
C VAL A 265 3.16 10.99 -15.84
N SER A 266 3.89 12.11 -15.71
CA SER A 266 5.02 12.44 -16.61
C SER A 266 6.23 11.51 -16.46
N TYR A 267 6.41 10.89 -15.28
CA TYR A 267 7.53 10.02 -14.95
C TYR A 267 7.14 8.54 -14.95
N LYS A 268 6.00 8.18 -15.54
CA LYS A 268 5.53 6.80 -15.59
C LYS A 268 6.55 5.90 -16.29
N GLY A 269 7.03 4.87 -15.58
CA GLY A 269 8.09 3.97 -16.07
C GLY A 269 9.52 4.49 -15.88
N GLU A 270 9.67 5.69 -15.30
CA GLU A 270 10.94 6.33 -14.97
C GLU A 270 10.93 6.89 -13.55
N TYR A 271 10.43 6.11 -12.58
CA TYR A 271 10.18 6.61 -11.24
C TYR A 271 11.45 6.92 -10.42
N TYR A 272 12.64 6.66 -10.96
CA TYR A 272 13.88 7.27 -10.47
C TYR A 272 13.83 8.80 -10.50
N ARG A 273 13.10 9.40 -11.46
CA ARG A 273 12.87 10.85 -11.56
C ARG A 273 11.97 11.34 -10.44
N LEU A 274 10.97 10.54 -10.05
CA LEU A 274 10.11 10.87 -8.91
C LEU A 274 10.88 10.79 -7.58
N LEU A 275 11.80 9.82 -7.45
CA LEU A 275 12.72 9.77 -6.31
C LEU A 275 13.64 11.00 -6.25
N ALA A 276 14.16 11.46 -7.38
CA ALA A 276 14.94 12.69 -7.46
C ALA A 276 14.09 13.92 -7.09
N TYR A 277 12.85 13.99 -7.58
CA TYR A 277 11.89 15.04 -7.23
C TYR A 277 11.60 15.08 -5.72
N MET A 278 11.43 13.92 -5.08
CA MET A 278 11.27 13.82 -3.63
C MET A 278 12.49 14.38 -2.88
N LYS A 279 13.71 14.06 -3.32
CA LYS A 279 14.93 14.61 -2.72
C LYS A 279 15.01 16.13 -2.89
N LYS A 280 14.63 16.65 -4.06
CA LYS A 280 14.55 18.10 -4.32
C LYS A 280 13.55 18.75 -3.37
N LEU A 281 12.32 18.22 -3.24
CA LEU A 281 11.31 18.73 -2.32
C LEU A 281 11.83 18.80 -0.87
N ILE A 282 12.50 17.75 -0.41
CA ILE A 282 13.12 17.73 0.94
C ILE A 282 14.17 18.84 1.08
N SER A 283 15.04 18.99 0.08
CA SER A 283 16.11 19.99 0.07
C SER A 283 15.56 21.43 0.02
N ASP A 284 14.63 21.71 -0.89
CA ASP A 284 14.05 23.04 -1.09
C ASP A 284 13.37 23.55 0.18
N ASN A 285 12.79 22.65 0.98
CA ASN A 285 12.12 22.98 2.24
C ASN A 285 13.03 22.90 3.47
N ASN A 286 14.32 22.60 3.30
CA ASN A 286 15.25 22.33 4.41
C ASN A 286 14.69 21.34 5.44
N PHE A 287 13.98 20.31 4.97
CA PHE A 287 13.26 19.40 5.86
C PHE A 287 14.21 18.38 6.50
N SER A 288 14.25 18.37 7.84
CA SER A 288 14.97 17.38 8.64
C SER A 288 13.99 16.43 9.34
N PHE A 289 14.03 15.14 8.97
CA PHE A 289 13.15 14.14 9.57
C PHE A 289 13.41 13.95 11.06
N ASP A 290 14.68 14.00 11.49
CA ASP A 290 15.02 13.79 12.89
C ASP A 290 14.56 14.95 13.76
N GLU A 291 14.80 16.19 13.32
CA GLU A 291 14.30 17.40 14.01
C GLU A 291 12.78 17.39 14.11
N ARG A 292 12.08 17.04 13.01
CA ARG A 292 10.62 16.99 13.00
C ARG A 292 10.08 15.93 13.97
N MET A 293 10.77 14.80 14.14
CA MET A 293 10.34 13.78 15.10
C MET A 293 10.57 14.19 16.56
N VAL A 294 11.60 15.01 16.84
CA VAL A 294 11.83 15.61 18.17
C VAL A 294 10.73 16.62 18.48
N GLU A 295 10.44 17.55 17.57
CA GLU A 295 9.38 18.55 17.71
C GLU A 295 8.01 17.90 18.01
N LEU A 296 7.67 16.83 17.29
CA LEU A 296 6.42 16.09 17.51
C LEU A 296 6.39 15.27 18.81
N ALA A 297 7.54 15.00 19.41
CA ALA A 297 7.64 14.32 20.70
C ALA A 297 7.55 15.30 21.88
N GLU A 298 8.04 16.53 21.70
CA GLU A 298 8.01 17.61 22.69
C GLU A 298 6.62 18.26 22.80
N ASN A 299 5.85 18.29 21.71
CA ASN A 299 4.48 18.82 21.67
C ASN A 299 3.40 17.81 22.14
N LYS A 300 3.75 16.82 22.98
CA LYS A 300 2.83 15.84 23.58
C LYS A 300 2.73 16.01 25.08
#